data_AF-A0A4Q5UX76-F1
#
_entry.id   AF-A0A4Q5UX76-F1
#
_cell.length_a   1.000
_cell.length_b   1.000
_cell.length_c   1.000
_cell.angle_alpha   90.00
_cell.angle_beta   90.00
_cell.angle_gamma   90.00
#
_symmetry.space_group_name_H-M   'P 1'
#
loop_
_entity.id
_entity.type
_entity.pdbx_description
1 polymer ?
#
loop_
_entity_poly.entity_id
_entity_poly.type
_entity_poly.pdbx_seq_one_letter_code
_entity_poly.pdbx_strand_id
1 'polypeptide(L)'
;MSTALFITLAAIIILVCLLRIFRPAPSIQDPRQTISANQSVDAINDPALENVWWARLDTMLQLELALALARKALPVWQLYAEVHGLHYRNSPNGPLVKVRPALLQNSINAVDLPANLRFPENTSAITNCYNEFVSPLVALQDGNWALTYPVKKIFLSVYNILKAVVEQDQLPVVKSLLSLSINQSLDCLDMCKLYSVEEIKAFIASYKGSLV
;
A
#
# COMPACT_ATOMS: atom_id res chain seq x y z
N MET A 1 19.31 -22.81 -49.97
CA MET A 1 19.30 -22.88 -48.49
C MET A 1 18.82 -24.26 -48.10
N SER A 2 19.63 -25.01 -47.34
CA SER A 2 19.43 -26.44 -47.12
C SER A 2 18.25 -26.70 -46.18
N THR A 3 17.32 -27.55 -46.60
CA THR A 3 16.17 -28.03 -45.81
C THR A 3 16.58 -28.62 -44.46
N ALA A 4 17.82 -29.09 -44.33
CA ALA A 4 18.41 -29.53 -43.08
C ALA A 4 18.40 -28.45 -41.97
N LEU A 5 18.59 -27.18 -42.34
CA LEU A 5 18.72 -26.08 -41.37
C LEU A 5 17.38 -25.72 -40.71
N PHE A 6 16.27 -25.84 -41.46
CA PHE A 6 14.93 -25.65 -40.94
C PHE A 6 14.50 -26.77 -39.99
N ILE A 7 14.85 -28.02 -40.31
CA ILE A 7 14.54 -29.18 -39.46
C ILE A 7 15.29 -29.06 -38.12
N THR A 8 16.56 -28.65 -38.15
CA THR A 8 17.33 -28.44 -36.91
C THR A 8 16.75 -27.32 -36.05
N LEU A 9 16.30 -26.21 -36.65
CA LEU A 9 15.73 -25.10 -35.90
C LEU A 9 14.40 -25.50 -35.25
N ALA A 10 13.54 -26.23 -35.98
CA ALA A 10 12.27 -26.72 -35.45
C ALA A 10 12.46 -27.69 -34.28
N ALA A 11 13.45 -28.59 -34.36
CA ALA A 11 13.76 -29.52 -33.28
C ALA A 11 14.24 -28.82 -32.01
N ILE A 12 15.06 -27.77 -32.14
CA ILE A 12 15.53 -26.96 -31.00
C ILE A 12 14.36 -26.23 -30.32
N ILE A 13 13.44 -25.64 -31.10
CA ILE A 13 12.27 -24.94 -30.55
C ILE A 13 11.38 -25.92 -29.78
N ILE A 14 11.12 -27.12 -30.34
CA ILE A 14 10.32 -28.15 -29.67
C ILE A 14 11.00 -28.61 -28.38
N LEU A 15 12.32 -28.81 -28.38
CA LEU A 15 13.07 -29.21 -27.20
C LEU A 15 13.02 -28.14 -26.09
N VAL A 16 13.16 -26.85 -26.44
CA VAL A 16 13.07 -25.74 -25.48
C VAL A 16 11.66 -25.63 -24.89
N CYS A 17 10.62 -25.82 -25.72
CA CYS A 17 9.24 -25.85 -25.25
C CYS A 17 8.98 -27.03 -24.29
N LEU A 18 9.48 -28.22 -24.60
CA LEU A 18 9.36 -29.38 -23.72
C LEU A 18 10.11 -29.17 -22.40
N LEU A 19 11.31 -28.62 -22.41
CA LEU A 19 12.06 -28.32 -21.18
C LEU A 19 11.39 -27.27 -20.29
N ARG A 20 10.57 -26.37 -20.86
CA ARG A 20 9.77 -25.43 -20.06
C ARG A 20 8.51 -26.05 -19.47
N ILE A 21 7.89 -27.00 -20.16
CA ILE A 21 6.70 -27.73 -19.67
C ILE A 21 7.10 -28.73 -18.57
N PHE A 22 8.26 -29.37 -18.69
CA PHE A 22 8.75 -30.37 -17.75
C PHE A 22 9.65 -29.81 -16.64
N ARG A 23 9.63 -28.50 -16.36
CA ARG A 23 10.27 -28.00 -15.14
C ARG A 23 9.51 -28.58 -13.93
N PRO A 24 10.16 -29.39 -13.08
CA PRO A 24 9.53 -29.86 -11.85
C PRO A 24 9.15 -28.64 -11.02
N ALA A 25 7.91 -28.62 -10.51
CA ALA A 25 7.48 -27.61 -9.57
C ALA A 25 8.46 -27.60 -8.38
N PRO A 26 8.83 -26.43 -7.86
CA PRO A 26 9.64 -26.36 -6.65
C PRO A 26 8.93 -27.19 -5.57
N SER A 27 9.67 -28.09 -4.92
CA SER A 27 9.12 -28.97 -3.89
C SER A 27 8.44 -28.11 -2.84
N ILE A 28 7.14 -28.33 -2.64
CA ILE A 28 6.37 -27.70 -1.58
C ILE A 28 6.98 -28.19 -0.27
N GLN A 29 7.84 -27.38 0.33
CA GLN A 29 8.18 -27.52 1.74
C GLN A 29 6.92 -27.18 2.53
N ASP A 30 6.56 -28.11 3.40
CA ASP A 30 5.39 -28.07 4.27
C ASP A 30 5.36 -26.75 5.08
N PRO A 31 4.34 -25.87 4.92
CA PRO A 31 4.32 -24.56 5.59
C PRO A 31 4.05 -24.65 7.10
N ARG A 32 3.95 -25.85 7.68
CA ARG A 32 3.54 -26.04 9.08
C ARG A 32 4.67 -26.16 10.10
N GLN A 33 5.95 -25.98 9.73
CA GLN A 33 7.05 -26.17 10.69
C GLN A 33 8.12 -25.07 10.80
N THR A 34 7.88 -23.85 10.30
CA THR A 34 8.76 -22.70 10.64
C THR A 34 7.96 -21.42 10.87
N ILE A 35 7.05 -21.44 11.83
CA ILE A 35 6.67 -20.22 12.57
C ILE A 35 7.21 -20.39 14.00
N SER A 36 8.54 -20.34 14.12
CA SER A 36 9.15 -19.84 15.35
C SER A 36 8.93 -18.33 15.36
N ALA A 37 8.25 -17.86 16.38
CA ALA A 37 7.76 -16.50 16.57
C ALA A 37 8.85 -15.43 16.79
N ASN A 38 10.00 -15.47 16.10
CA ASN A 38 11.16 -14.61 16.43
C ASN A 38 11.98 -14.07 15.24
N GLN A 39 11.42 -13.86 14.03
CA GLN A 39 12.18 -13.25 12.92
C GLN A 39 11.40 -12.23 12.07
N SER A 40 10.81 -11.22 12.73
CA SER A 40 10.39 -9.99 12.04
C SER A 40 10.69 -8.71 12.84
N VAL A 41 11.55 -8.78 13.86
CA VAL A 41 11.95 -7.62 14.69
C VAL A 41 13.26 -6.97 14.22
N ASP A 42 14.06 -7.63 13.38
CA ASP A 42 15.42 -7.15 13.06
C ASP A 42 15.55 -6.33 11.76
N ALA A 43 14.42 -5.95 11.14
CA ALA A 43 14.42 -5.00 10.01
C ALA A 43 14.14 -3.54 10.44
N ILE A 44 14.19 -3.24 11.74
CA ILE A 44 13.97 -1.90 12.32
C ILE A 44 15.27 -1.41 13.00
N ASN A 45 16.40 -1.53 12.32
CA ASN A 45 17.68 -0.95 12.75
C ASN A 45 18.37 -0.25 11.56
N ASP A 46 17.60 0.47 10.74
CA ASP A 46 18.17 1.45 9.82
C ASP A 46 18.32 2.79 10.58
N PRO A 47 19.55 3.28 10.84
CA PRO A 47 19.78 4.57 11.53
C PRO A 47 19.22 5.78 10.76
N ALA A 48 18.73 5.61 9.52
CA ALA A 48 17.95 6.62 8.81
C ALA A 48 16.53 6.85 9.40
N LEU A 49 15.99 5.88 10.15
CA LEU A 49 14.68 5.99 10.83
C LEU A 49 14.77 6.52 12.27
N GLU A 50 15.96 6.70 12.86
CA GLU A 50 16.10 7.37 14.18
C GLU A 50 15.83 8.89 14.11
N ASN A 51 15.70 9.46 12.91
CA ASN A 51 15.31 10.84 12.68
C ASN A 51 13.92 10.97 12.01
N VAL A 52 12.90 10.24 12.51
CA VAL A 52 11.48 10.46 12.14
C VAL A 52 11.00 11.81 12.68
N TRP A 53 11.47 12.91 12.09
CA TRP A 53 11.19 14.26 12.56
C TRP A 53 9.68 14.58 12.49
N TRP A 54 8.95 13.97 11.54
CA TRP A 54 7.50 14.15 11.41
C TRP A 54 6.71 13.57 12.58
N ALA A 55 7.27 12.64 13.37
CA ALA A 55 6.63 12.17 14.60
C ALA A 55 6.53 13.28 15.67
N ARG A 56 7.34 14.35 15.55
CA ARG A 56 7.33 15.51 16.45
C ARG A 56 6.33 16.59 16.03
N LEU A 57 5.78 16.50 14.81
CA LEU A 57 4.71 17.40 14.36
C LEU A 57 3.49 17.27 15.27
N ASP A 58 2.73 18.34 15.41
CA ASP A 58 1.40 18.26 16.01
C ASP A 58 0.49 17.36 15.16
N THR A 59 -0.60 16.89 15.77
CA THR A 59 -1.52 15.94 15.12
C THR A 59 -2.13 16.49 13.83
N MET A 60 -2.36 17.80 13.76
CA MET A 60 -2.97 18.43 12.59
C MET A 60 -1.98 18.45 11.42
N LEU A 61 -0.75 18.89 11.66
CA LEU A 61 0.33 18.86 10.68
C LEU A 61 0.70 17.44 10.25
N GLN A 62 0.61 16.45 11.14
CA GLN A 62 0.75 15.04 10.76
C GLN A 62 -0.35 14.58 9.81
N LEU A 63 -1.60 14.99 10.05
CA LEU A 63 -2.73 14.67 9.17
C LEU A 63 -2.57 15.34 7.80
N GLU A 64 -2.19 16.63 7.77
CA GLU A 64 -1.91 17.35 6.52
C GLU A 64 -0.82 16.68 5.70
N LEU A 65 0.30 16.33 6.35
CA LEU A 65 1.40 15.64 5.69
C LEU A 65 0.96 14.25 5.18
N ALA A 66 0.22 13.49 5.99
CA ALA A 66 -0.31 12.18 5.61
C ALA A 66 -1.23 12.28 4.38
N LEU A 67 -2.18 13.21 4.37
CA LEU A 67 -3.08 13.45 3.23
C LEU A 67 -2.30 13.87 1.99
N ALA A 68 -1.33 14.77 2.13
CA ALA A 68 -0.59 15.30 1.00
C ALA A 68 0.34 14.25 0.37
N LEU A 69 0.97 13.40 1.18
CA LEU A 69 1.72 12.24 0.70
C LEU A 69 0.82 11.18 0.06
N ALA A 70 -0.34 10.89 0.68
CA ALA A 70 -1.30 9.95 0.11
C ALA A 70 -1.82 10.43 -1.27
N ARG A 71 -2.05 11.74 -1.45
CA ARG A 71 -2.39 12.33 -2.75
C ARG A 71 -1.29 12.12 -3.79
N LYS A 72 -0.02 12.30 -3.42
CA LYS A 72 1.12 12.04 -4.31
C LYS A 72 1.23 10.56 -4.70
N ALA A 73 0.88 9.66 -3.79
CA ALA A 73 0.94 8.22 -4.02
C ALA A 73 -0.32 7.66 -4.71
N LEU A 74 -1.40 8.44 -4.79
CA LEU A 74 -2.68 8.02 -5.37
C LEU A 74 -2.61 7.52 -6.82
N PRO A 75 -1.75 8.06 -7.71
CA PRO A 75 -1.59 7.54 -9.07
C PRO A 75 -1.22 6.05 -9.10
N VAL A 76 -0.50 5.52 -8.09
CA VAL A 76 -0.18 4.09 -7.99
C VAL A 76 -1.46 3.24 -7.94
N TRP A 77 -2.43 3.67 -7.13
CA TRP A 77 -3.71 2.99 -7.01
C TRP A 77 -4.54 3.11 -8.29
N GLN A 78 -4.58 4.30 -8.89
CA GLN A 78 -5.35 4.56 -10.12
C GLN A 78 -4.84 3.69 -11.28
N LEU A 79 -3.53 3.67 -11.52
CA LEU A 79 -2.90 2.82 -12.53
C LEU A 79 -3.15 1.34 -12.25
N TYR A 80 -3.07 0.91 -11.00
CA TYR A 80 -3.38 -0.48 -10.64
C TYR A 80 -4.84 -0.83 -10.96
N ALA A 81 -5.78 0.05 -10.62
CA ALA A 81 -7.22 -0.14 -10.83
C ALA A 81 -7.64 -0.11 -12.30
N GLU A 82 -6.88 0.58 -13.16
CA GLU A 82 -7.10 0.58 -14.61
C GLU A 82 -6.69 -0.75 -15.26
N VAL A 83 -5.61 -1.35 -14.78
CA VAL A 83 -5.03 -2.57 -15.37
C VAL A 83 -5.58 -3.84 -14.72
N HIS A 84 -5.91 -3.80 -13.43
CA HIS A 84 -6.30 -4.98 -12.65
C HIS A 84 -7.74 -4.87 -12.18
N GLY A 85 -8.44 -6.02 -12.21
CA GLY A 85 -9.75 -6.13 -11.58
C GLY A 85 -9.63 -5.98 -10.07
N LEU A 86 -10.25 -4.94 -9.51
CA LEU A 86 -10.32 -4.73 -8.07
C LEU A 86 -11.40 -5.61 -7.44
N HIS A 87 -11.05 -6.87 -7.18
CA HIS A 87 -11.95 -7.81 -6.55
C HIS A 87 -11.21 -8.83 -5.69
N TYR A 88 -11.92 -9.39 -4.72
CA TYR A 88 -11.42 -10.42 -3.81
C TYR A 88 -12.52 -11.39 -3.45
N ARG A 89 -12.18 -12.47 -2.75
CA ARG A 89 -13.17 -13.38 -2.13
C ARG A 89 -12.98 -13.37 -0.63
N ASN A 90 -14.04 -13.59 0.14
CA ASN A 90 -13.93 -13.73 1.59
C ASN A 90 -13.54 -15.15 2.02
N SER A 91 -13.62 -16.11 1.09
CA SER A 91 -13.22 -17.50 1.29
C SER A 91 -12.95 -18.15 -0.07
N PRO A 92 -12.29 -19.33 -0.13
CA PRO A 92 -11.99 -20.00 -1.40
C PRO A 92 -13.23 -20.24 -2.29
N ASN A 93 -14.38 -20.50 -1.66
CA ASN A 93 -15.66 -20.76 -2.34
C ASN A 93 -16.66 -19.59 -2.21
N GLY A 94 -16.25 -18.47 -1.61
CA GLY A 94 -17.12 -17.32 -1.33
C GLY A 94 -17.40 -16.49 -2.59
N PRO A 95 -18.41 -15.60 -2.55
CA PRO A 95 -18.69 -14.70 -3.67
C PRO A 95 -17.52 -13.76 -3.95
N LEU A 96 -17.43 -13.33 -5.22
CA LEU A 96 -16.48 -12.30 -5.63
C LEU A 96 -17.00 -10.93 -5.17
N VAL A 97 -16.23 -10.24 -4.33
CA VAL A 97 -16.53 -8.91 -3.82
C VAL A 97 -15.71 -7.89 -4.60
N LYS A 98 -16.37 -6.83 -5.07
CA LYS A 98 -15.73 -5.76 -5.86
C LYS A 98 -15.34 -4.59 -4.96
N VAL A 99 -14.12 -4.08 -5.14
CA VAL A 99 -13.65 -2.82 -4.55
C VAL A 99 -13.82 -1.70 -5.58
N ARG A 100 -14.30 -0.54 -5.13
CA ARG A 100 -14.52 0.61 -6.03
C ARG A 100 -13.17 1.24 -6.42
N PRO A 101 -12.90 1.49 -7.71
CA PRO A 101 -11.66 2.18 -8.13
C PRO A 101 -11.47 3.54 -7.46
N ALA A 102 -12.54 4.30 -7.24
CA ALA A 102 -12.48 5.62 -6.62
C ALA A 102 -12.39 5.60 -5.08
N LEU A 103 -12.28 4.43 -4.42
CA LEU A 103 -12.33 4.30 -2.96
C LEU A 103 -11.32 5.23 -2.26
N LEU A 104 -10.03 5.17 -2.66
CA LEU A 104 -8.98 5.95 -2.01
C LEU A 104 -9.14 7.45 -2.27
N GLN A 105 -9.46 7.85 -3.51
CA GLN A 105 -9.71 9.25 -3.85
C GLN A 105 -10.87 9.83 -3.04
N ASN A 106 -11.99 9.11 -2.98
CA ASN A 106 -13.17 9.55 -2.23
C ASN A 106 -12.88 9.67 -0.74
N SER A 107 -12.05 8.77 -0.21
CA SER A 107 -11.64 8.78 1.20
C SER A 107 -10.76 9.98 1.53
N ILE A 108 -9.76 10.27 0.69
CA ILE A 108 -8.92 11.46 0.83
C ILE A 108 -9.77 12.74 0.76
N ASN A 109 -10.74 12.78 -0.16
CA ASN A 109 -11.62 13.94 -0.32
C ASN A 109 -12.60 14.10 0.85
N ALA A 110 -13.06 12.99 1.45
CA ALA A 110 -13.95 13.02 2.60
C ALA A 110 -13.29 13.58 3.86
N VAL A 111 -11.96 13.41 3.97
CA VAL A 111 -11.14 13.92 5.08
C VAL A 111 -10.54 15.29 4.74
N ASP A 112 -10.81 15.83 3.55
CA ASP A 112 -10.18 17.07 3.11
C ASP A 112 -10.50 18.23 4.05
N LEU A 113 -9.49 19.06 4.28
CA LEU A 113 -9.53 20.05 5.32
C LEU A 113 -10.23 21.31 4.80
N PRO A 114 -11.34 21.76 5.41
CA PRO A 114 -11.79 23.12 5.19
C PRO A 114 -10.70 24.09 5.68
N ALA A 115 -10.63 25.29 5.11
CA ALA A 115 -9.60 26.31 5.34
C ALA A 115 -9.43 26.79 6.81
N ASN A 116 -10.14 26.16 7.75
CA ASN A 116 -10.30 26.59 9.13
C ASN A 116 -9.31 25.94 10.11
N LEU A 117 -8.30 25.19 9.62
CA LEU A 117 -7.19 24.61 10.40
C LEU A 117 -7.61 23.75 11.61
N ARG A 118 -8.78 23.11 11.55
CA ARG A 118 -9.27 22.20 12.61
C ARG A 118 -9.16 20.76 12.16
N PHE A 119 -8.87 19.88 13.11
CA PHE A 119 -8.95 18.44 12.89
C PHE A 119 -10.39 18.07 12.47
N PRO A 120 -10.57 17.26 11.41
CA PRO A 120 -11.89 17.00 10.85
C PRO A 120 -12.73 16.19 11.83
N GLU A 121 -14.00 16.58 11.97
CA GLU A 121 -14.96 15.83 12.78
C GLU A 121 -15.29 14.49 12.11
N ASN A 122 -15.54 13.46 12.91
CA ASN A 122 -16.04 12.18 12.41
C ASN A 122 -17.48 12.33 11.86
N THR A 123 -17.58 12.53 10.55
CA THR A 123 -18.87 12.59 9.84
C THR A 123 -19.32 11.21 9.36
N SER A 124 -20.61 11.07 9.04
CA SER A 124 -21.15 9.86 8.42
C SER A 124 -20.46 9.53 7.09
N ALA A 125 -20.05 10.55 6.32
CA ALA A 125 -19.31 10.36 5.07
C ALA A 125 -17.94 9.70 5.31
N ILE A 126 -17.19 10.15 6.33
CA ILE A 126 -15.89 9.58 6.71
C ILE A 126 -16.07 8.17 7.26
N THR A 127 -17.05 7.96 8.14
CA THR A 127 -17.38 6.63 8.68
C THR A 127 -17.76 5.64 7.57
N ASN A 128 -18.54 6.07 6.59
CA ASN A 128 -18.90 5.23 5.44
C ASN A 128 -17.67 4.86 4.61
N CYS A 129 -16.79 5.83 4.34
CA CYS A 129 -15.51 5.54 3.66
C CYS A 129 -14.69 4.53 4.46
N TYR A 130 -14.56 4.71 5.78
CA TYR A 130 -13.85 3.78 6.66
C TYR A 130 -14.42 2.36 6.61
N ASN A 131 -15.74 2.21 6.69
CA ASN A 131 -16.41 0.91 6.67
C ASN A 131 -16.17 0.14 5.36
N GLU A 132 -16.00 0.84 4.23
CA GLU A 132 -15.67 0.21 2.96
C GLU A 132 -14.26 -0.41 2.91
N PHE A 133 -13.35 -0.01 3.79
CA PHE A 133 -12.02 -0.63 3.91
C PHE A 133 -12.02 -1.88 4.77
N VAL A 134 -13.00 -2.06 5.68
CA VAL A 134 -12.96 -3.15 6.69
C VAL A 134 -12.90 -4.52 6.01
N SER A 135 -13.84 -4.83 5.11
CA SER A 135 -13.88 -6.15 4.46
C SER A 135 -12.69 -6.39 3.52
N PRO A 136 -12.27 -5.45 2.66
CA PRO A 136 -11.05 -5.63 1.86
C PRO A 136 -9.78 -5.76 2.70
N LEU A 137 -9.68 -5.05 3.83
CA LEU A 137 -8.54 -5.16 4.74
C LEU A 137 -8.44 -6.55 5.35
N VAL A 138 -9.56 -7.12 5.81
CA VAL A 138 -9.61 -8.50 6.32
C VAL A 138 -9.17 -9.47 5.22
N ALA A 139 -9.71 -9.35 4.01
CA ALA A 139 -9.29 -10.21 2.90
C ALA A 139 -7.80 -10.08 2.54
N LEU A 140 -7.24 -8.88 2.65
CA LEU A 140 -5.81 -8.63 2.45
C LEU A 140 -4.95 -9.27 3.55
N GLN A 141 -5.43 -9.32 4.79
CA GLN A 141 -4.75 -9.97 5.93
C GLN A 141 -4.81 -11.49 5.85
N ASP A 142 -5.96 -12.03 5.43
CA ASP A 142 -6.17 -13.47 5.25
C ASP A 142 -5.50 -14.03 3.99
N GLY A 143 -4.93 -13.18 3.14
CA GLY A 143 -4.33 -13.55 1.86
C GLY A 143 -5.35 -13.87 0.76
N ASN A 144 -6.63 -13.63 1.00
CA ASN A 144 -7.69 -13.81 0.00
C ASN A 144 -7.78 -12.66 -1.02
N TRP A 145 -7.08 -11.54 -0.76
CA TRP A 145 -6.85 -10.47 -1.72
C TRP A 145 -5.36 -10.20 -1.87
N ALA A 146 -4.84 -10.41 -3.08
CA ALA A 146 -3.45 -10.12 -3.39
C ALA A 146 -3.33 -8.74 -4.04
N LEU A 147 -2.50 -7.88 -3.42
CA LEU A 147 -2.08 -6.60 -3.97
C LEU A 147 -0.56 -6.61 -4.09
N THR A 148 -0.03 -5.93 -5.11
CA THR A 148 1.40 -5.64 -5.14
C THR A 148 1.76 -4.75 -3.95
N TYR A 149 3.00 -4.90 -3.47
CA TYR A 149 3.42 -4.23 -2.24
C TYR A 149 3.19 -2.70 -2.22
N PRO A 150 3.53 -1.91 -3.27
CA PRO A 150 3.25 -0.48 -3.24
C PRO A 150 1.75 -0.16 -3.22
N VAL A 151 0.91 -0.94 -3.91
CA VAL A 151 -0.55 -0.76 -3.91
C VAL A 151 -1.12 -1.05 -2.53
N LYS A 152 -0.62 -2.10 -1.85
CA LYS A 152 -0.94 -2.39 -0.46
C LYS A 152 -0.56 -1.23 0.47
N LYS A 153 0.59 -0.60 0.25
CA LYS A 153 1.08 0.51 1.08
C LYS A 153 0.17 1.74 0.99
N ILE A 154 -0.20 2.19 -0.20
CA ILE A 154 -1.13 3.31 -0.34
C ILE A 154 -2.54 2.98 0.16
N PHE A 155 -3.01 1.74 -0.03
CA PHE A 155 -4.28 1.27 0.53
C PHE A 155 -4.30 1.39 2.06
N LEU A 156 -3.26 0.88 2.73
CA LEU A 156 -3.14 0.96 4.19
C LEU A 156 -2.94 2.40 4.70
N SER A 157 -2.23 3.23 3.94
CA SER A 157 -2.00 4.63 4.31
C SER A 157 -3.32 5.40 4.40
N VAL A 158 -4.20 5.25 3.39
CA VAL A 158 -5.52 5.90 3.39
C VAL A 158 -6.43 5.32 4.47
N TYR A 159 -6.41 4.00 4.69
CA TYR A 159 -7.13 3.38 5.81
C TYR A 159 -6.73 3.97 7.16
N ASN A 160 -5.43 4.15 7.40
CA ASN A 160 -4.90 4.70 8.65
C ASN A 160 -5.29 6.17 8.86
N ILE A 161 -5.37 6.97 7.79
CA ILE A 161 -5.89 8.35 7.85
C ILE A 161 -7.36 8.34 8.29
N LEU A 162 -8.20 7.53 7.63
CA LEU A 162 -9.61 7.43 7.99
C LEU A 162 -9.79 6.96 9.44
N LYS A 163 -9.05 5.94 9.84
CA LYS A 163 -9.09 5.39 11.21
C LYS A 163 -8.69 6.43 12.24
N ALA A 164 -7.66 7.24 11.96
CA ALA A 164 -7.22 8.32 12.84
C ALA A 164 -8.32 9.37 13.07
N VAL A 165 -9.15 9.64 12.05
CA VAL A 165 -10.29 10.57 12.17
C VAL A 165 -11.49 9.94 12.88
N VAL A 166 -11.80 8.68 12.57
CA VAL A 166 -12.90 7.95 13.22
C VAL A 166 -12.64 7.73 14.71
N GLU A 167 -11.38 7.44 15.07
CA GLU A 167 -10.94 7.16 16.46
C GLU A 167 -10.27 8.39 17.12
N GLN A 168 -10.66 9.61 16.71
CA GLN A 168 -10.01 10.86 17.12
C GLN A 168 -9.96 11.11 18.64
N ASP A 169 -10.86 10.48 19.42
CA ASP A 169 -10.91 10.60 20.88
C ASP A 169 -9.70 9.94 21.59
N GLN A 170 -8.89 9.15 20.88
CA GLN A 170 -7.75 8.42 21.41
C GLN A 170 -6.43 9.00 20.91
N LEU A 171 -6.04 10.19 21.39
CA LEU A 171 -4.90 10.96 20.87
C LEU A 171 -3.58 10.17 20.65
N PRO A 172 -3.12 9.28 21.54
CA PRO A 172 -1.91 8.48 21.28
C PRO A 172 -2.07 7.53 20.08
N VAL A 173 -3.27 6.98 19.89
CA VAL A 173 -3.63 6.11 18.77
C VAL A 173 -3.64 6.92 17.47
N VAL A 174 -4.24 8.12 17.48
CA VAL A 174 -4.28 9.03 16.33
C VAL A 174 -2.86 9.33 15.80
N LYS A 175 -1.95 9.76 16.67
CA LYS A 175 -0.55 10.05 16.26
C LYS A 175 0.16 8.83 15.69
N SER A 176 -0.06 7.65 16.29
CA SER A 176 0.51 6.40 15.79
C SER A 176 -0.01 6.06 14.38
N LEU A 177 -1.32 6.17 14.17
CA LEU A 177 -1.97 5.90 12.88
C LEU A 177 -1.51 6.87 11.79
N LEU A 178 -1.41 8.16 12.09
CA LEU A 178 -0.91 9.15 11.13
C LEU A 178 0.57 8.91 10.80
N SER A 179 1.39 8.56 11.79
CA SER A 179 2.80 8.19 11.56
C SER A 179 2.93 6.95 10.66
N LEU A 180 2.11 5.91 10.89
CA LEU A 180 2.04 4.74 10.02
C LEU A 180 1.62 5.12 8.60
N SER A 181 0.64 6.00 8.46
CA SER A 181 0.18 6.46 7.15
C SER A 181 1.27 7.20 6.37
N ILE A 182 1.98 8.12 7.04
CA ILE A 182 3.12 8.84 6.45
C ILE A 182 4.17 7.85 5.94
N ASN A 183 4.61 6.92 6.79
CA ASN A 183 5.63 5.93 6.42
C ASN A 183 5.17 5.05 5.26
N GLN A 184 3.91 4.60 5.26
CA GLN A 184 3.37 3.78 4.19
C GLN A 184 3.27 4.54 2.86
N SER A 185 2.90 5.82 2.88
CA SER A 185 2.92 6.64 1.67
C SER A 185 4.36 6.85 1.16
N LEU A 186 5.32 7.11 2.04
CA LEU A 186 6.74 7.24 1.67
C LEU A 186 7.30 5.96 1.07
N ASP A 187 7.05 4.81 1.69
CA ASP A 187 7.42 3.49 1.16
C ASP A 187 6.84 3.28 -0.24
N CYS A 188 5.57 3.64 -0.45
CA CYS A 188 4.91 3.53 -1.75
C CYS A 188 5.61 4.40 -2.81
N LEU A 189 5.87 5.66 -2.48
CA LEU A 189 6.52 6.62 -3.37
C LEU A 189 7.94 6.18 -3.73
N ASP A 190 8.71 5.72 -2.75
CA ASP A 190 10.08 5.24 -2.97
C ASP A 190 10.10 3.98 -3.85
N MET A 191 9.18 3.04 -3.65
CA MET A 191 9.17 1.79 -4.41
C MET A 191 8.67 1.96 -5.85
N CYS A 192 7.69 2.84 -6.07
CA CYS A 192 7.16 3.08 -7.41
C CYS A 192 8.02 4.01 -8.25
N LYS A 193 8.99 4.72 -7.64
CA LYS A 193 9.85 5.71 -8.32
C LYS A 193 9.04 6.73 -9.13
N LEU A 194 7.83 7.06 -8.67
CA LEU A 194 6.99 8.10 -9.27
C LEU A 194 7.64 9.48 -9.14
N TYR A 195 8.46 9.65 -8.10
CA TYR A 195 9.23 10.85 -7.83
C TYR A 195 10.65 10.43 -7.47
N SER A 196 11.62 11.30 -7.74
CA SER A 196 12.98 11.19 -7.24
C SER A 196 13.02 11.35 -5.72
N VAL A 197 14.07 10.81 -5.11
CA VAL A 197 14.30 10.94 -3.66
C VAL A 197 14.43 12.42 -3.29
N GLU A 198 15.03 13.22 -4.16
CA GLU A 198 15.22 14.66 -4.00
C GLU A 198 13.89 15.41 -4.02
N GLU A 199 12.97 15.07 -4.93
CA GLU A 199 11.62 15.65 -4.97
C GLU A 199 10.80 15.31 -3.73
N ILE A 200 10.89 14.07 -3.24
CA ILE A 200 10.24 13.64 -2.00
C ILE A 200 10.83 14.42 -0.81
N LYS A 201 12.15 14.54 -0.73
CA LYS A 201 12.83 15.32 0.33
C LYS A 201 12.46 16.80 0.29
N ALA A 202 12.45 17.42 -0.90
CA ALA A 202 12.08 18.82 -1.08
C ALA A 202 10.63 19.07 -0.66
N PHE A 203 9.72 18.16 -1.01
CA PHE A 203 8.33 18.22 -0.58
C PHE A 203 8.18 18.09 0.94
N ILE A 204 8.89 17.14 1.56
CA ILE A 204 8.88 16.94 3.02
C ILE A 204 9.48 18.16 3.74
N ALA A 205 10.50 18.80 3.15
CA ALA A 205 11.16 19.97 3.74
C ALA A 205 10.22 21.19 3.86
N SER A 206 9.22 21.34 2.99
CA SER A 206 8.24 22.44 3.12
C SER A 206 7.40 22.33 4.38
N TYR A 207 7.18 21.12 4.90
CA TYR A 207 6.48 20.87 6.18
C TYR A 207 7.42 20.99 7.38
N LYS A 208 8.73 20.77 7.18
CA LYS A 208 9.74 20.95 8.24
C LYS A 208 9.97 22.42 8.56
N GLY A 209 9.85 23.31 7.58
CA GLY A 209 9.93 24.76 7.77
C GLY A 209 8.87 25.30 8.75
N SER A 210 7.76 24.59 8.93
CA SER A 210 6.69 24.94 9.87
C SER A 210 7.02 24.67 11.35
N LEU A 211 8.15 24.03 11.65
CA LEU A 211 8.63 23.77 13.02
C LEU A 211 9.53 24.90 13.57
N VAL A 212 9.83 25.92 12.75
CA VAL A 212 10.65 27.10 13.11
C VAL A 212 9.74 28.32 13.21
#